data_AF-B9T8M0-F1
#
_entry.id   AF-B9T8M0-F1
#
_cell.length_a   1.000
_cell.length_b   1.000
_cell.length_c   1.000
_cell.angle_alpha   90.00
_cell.angle_beta   90.00
_cell.angle_gamma   90.00
#
_symmetry.space_group_name_H-M   'P 1'
#
loop_
_entity.id
_entity.type
_entity.pdbx_description
1 polymer ?
#
loop_
_entity_poly.entity_id
_entity_poly.type
_entity_poly.pdbx_seq_one_letter_code
_entity_poly.pdbx_strand_id
1 'polypeptide(L)'
;MVELESLESVLGEDENSINEVVNGKVSNFIFETLSSKTTNLEVRVAKNGEVLSSRLTDRGELIYEIEEPNPYHLLRDAGFSCNLYYLNKSAKHTFRRRMGVSSVEFGAVFLFRNGFRVFPVGEEGDDSFGIDRRKQQGYARYLGTRDILGRIDVTGDEELFRESTSRDQGLIETPAYLQLVECFWEKSLKRLENYVVGVTWQDALDSAQDDISRLAGDKARARIIEL
;
A
#
# COMPACT_ATOMS: atom_id res chain seq x y z
N MET A 1 5.95 -14.44 -24.05
CA MET A 1 5.93 -15.89 -23.79
C MET A 1 7.03 -16.32 -22.82
N VAL A 2 8.16 -15.59 -22.77
CA VAL A 2 9.29 -15.87 -21.86
C VAL A 2 9.04 -15.46 -20.38
N GLU A 3 8.16 -14.48 -20.11
CA GLU A 3 7.88 -14.00 -18.73
C GLU A 3 6.97 -14.93 -17.89
N LEU A 4 6.16 -15.77 -18.53
CA LEU A 4 5.23 -16.67 -17.83
C LEU A 4 5.97 -17.89 -17.26
N GLU A 5 6.97 -18.40 -17.96
CA GLU A 5 7.75 -19.58 -17.51
C GLU A 5 8.63 -19.27 -16.29
N SER A 6 9.06 -18.02 -16.09
CA SER A 6 9.83 -17.63 -14.89
C SER A 6 8.99 -17.47 -13.62
N LEU A 7 7.66 -17.35 -13.73
CA LEU A 7 6.75 -17.19 -12.59
C LEU A 7 6.37 -18.54 -11.97
N GLU A 8 6.23 -19.58 -12.80
CA GLU A 8 5.86 -20.93 -12.33
C GLU A 8 7.02 -21.61 -11.56
N SER A 9 8.28 -21.24 -11.80
CA SER A 9 9.42 -21.87 -11.13
C SER A 9 9.73 -21.33 -9.73
N VAL A 10 9.13 -20.21 -9.32
CA VAL A 10 9.46 -19.53 -8.05
C VAL A 10 8.48 -19.92 -6.93
N LEU A 11 7.26 -20.35 -7.25
CA LEU A 11 6.18 -20.53 -6.27
C LEU A 11 6.13 -21.97 -5.68
N GLY A 12 7.23 -22.41 -5.08
CA GLY A 12 7.24 -23.56 -4.17
C GLY A 12 6.66 -23.18 -2.80
N GLU A 13 6.00 -24.11 -2.12
CA GLU A 13 5.27 -23.96 -0.84
C GLU A 13 6.16 -23.65 0.40
N ASP A 14 7.32 -23.00 0.23
CA ASP A 14 8.23 -22.61 1.31
C ASP A 14 8.12 -21.10 1.60
N GLU A 15 8.09 -20.67 2.87
CA GLU A 15 8.13 -19.24 3.29
C GLU A 15 9.31 -18.45 2.67
N ASN A 16 10.37 -19.14 2.27
CA ASN A 16 11.50 -18.54 1.56
C ASN A 16 11.13 -18.05 0.15
N SER A 17 10.15 -18.67 -0.52
CA SER A 17 9.75 -18.30 -1.89
C SER A 17 8.99 -16.98 -1.95
N ILE A 18 8.09 -16.74 -0.99
CA ILE A 18 7.30 -15.50 -0.91
C ILE A 18 8.24 -14.31 -0.66
N ASN A 19 9.23 -14.48 0.22
CA ASN A 19 10.23 -13.46 0.50
C ASN A 19 11.07 -13.09 -0.73
N GLU A 20 11.45 -14.06 -1.56
CA GLU A 20 12.14 -13.80 -2.82
C GLU A 20 11.25 -13.04 -3.83
N VAL A 21 9.96 -13.36 -3.87
CA VAL A 21 8.98 -12.69 -4.71
C VAL A 21 8.79 -11.22 -4.30
N VAL A 22 8.64 -10.95 -3.00
CA VAL A 22 8.44 -9.60 -2.43
C VAL A 22 9.66 -8.69 -2.68
N ASN A 23 10.87 -9.24 -2.60
CA ASN A 23 12.12 -8.50 -2.78
C ASN A 23 12.58 -8.40 -4.25
N GLY A 24 11.94 -9.11 -5.18
CA GLY A 24 12.39 -9.27 -6.56
C GLY A 24 11.67 -8.39 -7.61
N LYS A 25 12.05 -8.59 -8.87
CA LYS A 25 11.36 -7.97 -10.04
C LYS A 25 9.87 -8.32 -10.12
N VAL A 26 9.48 -9.47 -9.54
CA VAL A 26 8.11 -9.97 -9.52
C VAL A 26 7.19 -9.03 -8.72
N SER A 27 7.64 -8.54 -7.57
CA SER A 27 6.94 -7.56 -6.74
C SER A 27 6.65 -6.26 -7.52
N ASN A 28 7.68 -5.69 -8.16
CA ASN A 28 7.52 -4.49 -8.98
C ASN A 28 6.51 -4.69 -10.11
N PHE A 29 6.58 -5.82 -10.80
CA PHE A 29 5.63 -6.16 -11.88
C PHE A 29 4.19 -6.29 -11.39
N ILE A 30 3.97 -6.82 -10.18
CA ILE A 30 2.64 -6.90 -9.57
C ILE A 30 2.10 -5.53 -9.22
N PHE A 31 2.90 -4.68 -8.62
CA PHE A 31 2.48 -3.31 -8.32
C PHE A 31 2.13 -2.54 -9.59
N GLU A 32 2.96 -2.63 -10.64
CA GLU A 32 2.64 -2.06 -11.96
C GLU A 32 1.34 -2.61 -12.54
N THR A 33 1.12 -3.92 -12.43
CA THR A 33 -0.11 -4.55 -12.91
C THR A 33 -1.33 -4.07 -12.15
N LEU A 34 -1.24 -3.99 -10.82
CA LEU A 34 -2.33 -3.56 -9.96
C LEU A 34 -2.66 -2.08 -10.22
N SER A 35 -1.66 -1.22 -10.43
CA SER A 35 -1.87 0.21 -10.76
C SER A 35 -2.86 0.42 -11.90
N SER A 36 -2.80 -0.43 -12.93
CA SER A 36 -3.68 -0.32 -14.10
C SER A 36 -5.11 -0.83 -13.87
N LYS A 37 -5.36 -1.60 -12.81
CA LYS A 37 -6.63 -2.32 -12.57
C LYS A 37 -7.32 -1.95 -11.27
N THR A 38 -6.70 -1.11 -10.45
CA THR A 38 -7.24 -0.76 -9.14
C THR A 38 -6.89 0.66 -8.73
N THR A 39 -7.51 1.12 -7.65
CA THR A 39 -7.17 2.39 -7.03
C THR A 39 -5.83 2.29 -6.30
N ASN A 40 -4.92 3.20 -6.61
CA ASN A 40 -3.65 3.34 -5.92
C ASN A 40 -3.43 4.78 -5.44
N LEU A 41 -2.67 4.91 -4.35
CA LEU A 41 -2.22 6.17 -3.81
C LEU A 41 -0.71 6.09 -3.58
N GLU A 42 0.03 6.97 -4.24
CA GLU A 42 1.45 7.21 -4.00
C GLU A 42 1.62 8.44 -3.11
N VAL A 43 2.38 8.32 -2.03
CA VAL A 43 2.74 9.41 -1.13
C VAL A 43 4.25 9.42 -0.96
N ARG A 44 4.90 10.55 -1.21
CA ARG A 44 6.36 10.65 -1.12
C ARG A 44 6.80 12.00 -0.60
N VAL A 45 7.87 11.99 0.19
CA VAL A 45 8.60 13.22 0.53
C VAL A 45 9.48 13.58 -0.66
N ALA A 46 9.38 14.83 -1.14
CA ALA A 46 10.17 15.33 -2.24
C ALA A 46 11.67 15.36 -1.87
N LYS A 47 12.56 15.38 -2.87
CA LYS A 47 14.02 15.33 -2.67
C LYS A 47 14.58 16.46 -1.80
N ASN A 48 13.86 17.58 -1.68
CA ASN A 48 14.25 18.71 -0.84
C ASN A 48 13.79 18.54 0.62
N GLY A 49 13.05 17.49 0.95
CA GLY A 49 12.49 17.23 2.28
C GLY A 49 11.29 18.10 2.67
N GLU A 50 11.08 19.23 2.01
CA GLU A 50 10.11 20.25 2.44
C GLU A 50 8.69 20.04 1.90
N VAL A 51 8.52 19.23 0.85
CA VAL A 51 7.22 18.99 0.21
C VAL A 51 6.83 17.53 0.35
N LEU A 52 5.58 17.29 0.75
CA LEU A 52 4.92 16.00 0.67
C LEU A 52 3.99 15.99 -0.55
N SER A 53 4.19 15.02 -1.44
CA SER A 53 3.36 14.82 -2.62
C SER A 53 2.44 13.61 -2.40
N SER A 54 1.19 13.72 -2.84
CA SER A 54 0.22 12.62 -2.85
C SER A 54 -0.48 12.55 -4.19
N ARG A 55 -0.49 11.37 -4.81
CA ARG A 55 -1.07 11.15 -6.13
C ARG A 55 -2.02 9.95 -6.08
N LEU A 56 -3.31 10.20 -6.28
CA LEU A 56 -4.33 9.16 -6.31
C LEU A 56 -4.72 8.86 -7.75
N THR A 57 -4.58 7.60 -8.14
CA THR A 57 -4.94 7.09 -9.47
C THR A 57 -5.96 5.98 -9.31
N ASP A 58 -7.01 5.97 -10.11
CA ASP A 58 -8.02 4.91 -10.12
C ASP A 58 -8.04 4.22 -11.47
N ARG A 59 -7.58 2.97 -11.53
CA ARG A 59 -7.56 2.13 -12.75
C ARG A 59 -6.90 2.84 -13.95
N GLY A 60 -5.75 3.47 -13.69
CA GLY A 60 -4.97 4.22 -14.67
C GLY A 60 -5.35 5.69 -14.86
N GLU A 61 -6.48 6.14 -14.31
CA GLU A 61 -6.93 7.53 -14.43
C GLU A 61 -6.52 8.35 -13.22
N LEU A 62 -5.87 9.49 -13.44
CA LEU A 62 -5.48 10.40 -12.36
C LEU A 62 -6.72 11.06 -11.78
N ILE A 63 -6.95 10.88 -10.47
CA ILE A 63 -8.04 11.54 -9.76
C ILE A 63 -7.58 12.88 -9.21
N TYR A 64 -6.47 12.89 -8.47
CA TYR A 64 -5.85 14.11 -7.98
C TYR A 64 -4.34 13.95 -7.74
N GLU A 65 -3.67 15.09 -7.72
CA GLU A 65 -2.31 15.24 -7.22
C GLU A 65 -2.24 16.46 -6.30
N ILE A 66 -1.68 16.29 -5.11
CA ILE A 66 -1.59 17.32 -4.08
C ILE A 66 -0.13 17.45 -3.66
N GLU A 67 0.35 18.69 -3.56
CA GLU A 67 1.61 19.03 -2.91
C GLU A 67 1.34 19.93 -1.71
N GLU A 68 1.89 19.56 -0.55
CA GLU A 68 1.74 20.29 0.70
C GLU A 68 3.07 20.38 1.46
N PRO A 69 3.24 21.37 2.36
CA PRO A 69 4.42 21.40 3.23
C PRO A 69 4.54 20.12 4.04
N ASN A 70 5.73 19.53 4.10
CA ASN A 70 6.00 18.32 4.87
C ASN A 70 6.06 18.65 6.38
N PRO A 71 5.10 18.18 7.21
CA PRO A 71 5.12 18.41 8.65
C PRO A 71 6.09 17.46 9.39
N TYR A 72 6.59 16.43 8.72
CA TYR A 72 7.40 15.36 9.30
C TYR A 72 8.89 15.65 9.14
N HIS A 73 9.45 16.42 10.08
CA HIS A 73 10.84 16.87 10.01
C HIS A 73 11.89 15.75 10.04
N LEU A 74 11.59 14.61 10.68
CA LEU A 74 12.49 13.45 10.70
C LEU A 74 12.39 12.61 9.43
N LEU A 75 11.41 12.88 8.56
CA LEU A 75 11.25 12.20 7.27
C LEU A 75 11.87 12.96 6.10
N ARG A 76 12.38 14.18 6.32
CA ARG A 76 12.91 15.08 5.28
C ARG A 76 13.98 14.42 4.43
N ASP A 77 14.95 13.78 5.08
CA ASP A 77 16.07 13.08 4.45
C ASP A 77 15.95 11.55 4.57
N ALA A 78 14.79 11.08 5.02
CA ALA A 78 14.53 9.67 5.26
C ALA A 78 14.03 8.93 4.02
N GLY A 79 13.99 9.58 2.85
CA GLY A 79 13.55 8.96 1.60
C GLY A 79 12.15 8.34 1.66
N PHE A 80 11.24 8.88 2.51
CA PHE A 80 9.92 8.30 2.72
C PHE A 80 9.13 8.23 1.41
N SER A 81 8.69 7.03 1.06
CA SER A 81 7.79 6.75 -0.05
C SER A 81 6.81 5.66 0.36
N CYS A 82 5.53 5.82 0.04
CA CYS A 82 4.47 4.89 0.36
C CYS A 82 3.56 4.72 -0.85
N ASN A 83 3.45 3.48 -1.33
CA ASN A 83 2.52 3.10 -2.40
C ASN A 83 1.48 2.14 -1.84
N LEU A 84 0.22 2.55 -1.84
CA LEU A 84 -0.91 1.73 -1.40
C LEU A 84 -1.85 1.43 -2.55
N TYR A 85 -2.35 0.21 -2.57
CA TYR A 85 -3.29 -0.32 -3.55
C TYR A 85 -4.50 -0.83 -2.81
N TYR A 86 -5.68 -0.31 -3.15
CA TYR A 86 -6.92 -0.96 -2.75
C TYR A 86 -7.10 -2.22 -3.59
N LEU A 87 -7.49 -3.34 -3.00
CA LEU A 87 -7.77 -4.57 -3.72
C LEU A 87 -9.27 -4.84 -3.75
N ASN A 88 -9.91 -4.38 -4.82
CA ASN A 88 -11.28 -4.78 -5.13
C ASN A 88 -11.34 -6.29 -5.52
N LYS A 89 -12.55 -6.83 -5.75
CA LYS A 89 -12.70 -8.28 -6.03
C LYS A 89 -11.96 -8.69 -7.31
N SER A 90 -12.02 -7.87 -8.35
CA SER A 90 -11.31 -8.11 -9.62
C SER A 90 -9.79 -8.11 -9.44
N ALA A 91 -9.26 -7.16 -8.68
CA ALA A 91 -7.86 -7.06 -8.32
C ALA A 91 -7.39 -8.28 -7.51
N LYS A 92 -8.17 -8.73 -6.52
CA LYS A 92 -7.87 -9.96 -5.73
C LYS A 92 -7.82 -11.21 -6.61
N HIS A 93 -8.76 -11.36 -7.55
CA HIS A 93 -8.73 -12.46 -8.50
C HIS A 93 -7.51 -12.41 -9.43
N THR A 94 -7.19 -11.22 -9.95
CA THR A 94 -6.01 -11.01 -10.80
C THR A 94 -4.72 -11.31 -10.04
N PHE A 95 -4.60 -10.81 -8.82
CA PHE A 95 -3.47 -11.05 -7.91
C PHE A 95 -3.27 -12.55 -7.71
N ARG A 96 -4.30 -13.26 -7.24
CA ARG A 96 -4.22 -14.71 -6.98
C ARG A 96 -3.82 -15.50 -8.22
N ARG A 97 -4.36 -15.14 -9.38
CA ARG A 97 -4.01 -15.81 -10.64
C ARG A 97 -2.54 -15.62 -11.03
N ARG A 98 -1.97 -14.45 -10.75
CA ARG A 98 -0.57 -14.14 -11.10
C ARG A 98 0.43 -14.63 -10.06
N MET A 99 0.05 -14.62 -8.78
CA MET A 99 0.93 -14.89 -7.66
C MET A 99 0.83 -16.32 -7.13
N GLY A 100 -0.16 -17.11 -7.54
CA GLY A 100 -0.40 -18.46 -7.02
C GLY A 100 -0.98 -18.48 -5.59
N VAL A 101 -0.72 -17.44 -4.79
CA VAL A 101 -1.22 -17.26 -3.42
C VAL A 101 -2.29 -16.16 -3.34
N SER A 102 -3.13 -16.18 -2.31
CA SER A 102 -4.08 -15.08 -2.09
C SER A 102 -3.36 -13.81 -1.65
N SER A 103 -3.99 -12.65 -1.87
CA SER A 103 -3.45 -11.37 -1.38
C SER A 103 -3.43 -11.24 0.14
N VAL A 104 -4.03 -12.20 0.86
CA VAL A 104 -4.04 -12.24 2.32
C VAL A 104 -2.80 -12.99 2.80
N GLU A 105 -2.58 -14.19 2.26
CA GLU A 105 -1.40 -15.03 2.54
C GLU A 105 -0.11 -14.34 2.10
N PHE A 106 -0.17 -13.51 1.07
CA PHE A 106 1.00 -12.74 0.63
C PHE A 106 1.43 -11.68 1.64
N GLY A 107 0.49 -11.11 2.40
CA GLY A 107 0.72 -9.94 3.25
C GLY A 107 0.07 -8.66 2.73
N ALA A 108 0.20 -7.57 3.51
CA ALA A 108 -0.51 -6.32 3.28
C ALA A 108 0.43 -5.16 2.94
N VAL A 109 1.01 -4.47 3.93
CA VAL A 109 1.85 -3.28 3.72
C VAL A 109 3.26 -3.55 4.21
N PHE A 110 4.19 -3.80 3.29
CA PHE A 110 5.57 -4.11 3.63
C PHE A 110 6.38 -2.86 3.91
N LEU A 111 7.22 -2.90 4.94
CA LEU A 111 8.18 -1.85 5.25
C LEU A 111 9.59 -2.26 4.80
N PHE A 112 10.27 -1.32 4.15
CA PHE A 112 11.64 -1.43 3.71
C PHE A 112 12.48 -0.31 4.31
N ARG A 113 13.63 -0.68 4.89
CA ARG A 113 14.65 0.23 5.37
C ARG A 113 15.92 0.02 4.57
N ASN A 114 16.44 1.09 3.96
CA ASN A 114 17.66 1.03 3.14
C ASN A 114 17.61 -0.07 2.04
N GLY A 115 16.41 -0.34 1.51
CA GLY A 115 16.16 -1.37 0.51
C GLY A 115 16.02 -2.80 1.03
N PHE A 116 16.13 -3.02 2.35
CA PHE A 116 15.92 -4.32 2.98
C PHE A 116 14.56 -4.37 3.68
N ARG A 117 13.88 -5.51 3.56
CA ARG A 117 12.58 -5.72 4.20
C ARG A 117 12.73 -5.77 5.72
N VAL A 118 11.88 -5.03 6.43
CA VAL A 118 11.77 -5.08 7.88
C VAL A 118 10.71 -6.10 8.26
N PHE A 119 11.13 -7.30 8.63
CA PHE A 119 10.26 -8.37 9.11
C PHE A 119 9.87 -8.13 10.59
N PRO A 120 8.64 -8.47 11.04
CA PRO A 120 7.53 -9.11 10.32
C PRO A 120 6.56 -8.11 9.66
N VAL A 121 6.93 -6.84 9.48
CA VAL A 121 5.98 -5.80 9.06
C VAL A 121 5.36 -6.13 7.71
N GLY A 122 4.03 -6.25 7.72
CA GLY A 122 3.21 -6.54 6.54
C GLY A 122 2.99 -8.03 6.26
N GLU A 123 3.49 -8.94 7.10
CA GLU A 123 3.16 -10.37 7.04
C GLU A 123 1.68 -10.67 7.31
N GLU A 124 1.22 -11.86 6.92
CA GLU A 124 -0.13 -12.30 7.27
C GLU A 124 -0.32 -12.34 8.79
N GLY A 125 -1.34 -11.63 9.28
CA GLY A 125 -1.66 -11.56 10.71
C GLY A 125 -0.82 -10.56 11.50
N ASP A 126 0.19 -9.93 10.90
CA ASP A 126 0.90 -8.80 11.49
C ASP A 126 0.06 -7.53 11.40
N ASP A 127 -0.17 -6.89 12.55
CA ASP A 127 -0.89 -5.62 12.65
C ASP A 127 0.03 -4.53 13.23
N SER A 128 1.30 -4.50 12.79
CA SER A 128 2.31 -3.54 13.27
C SER A 128 1.84 -2.08 13.19
N PHE A 129 1.01 -1.75 12.19
CA PHE A 129 0.44 -0.41 12.04
C PHE A 129 -0.94 -0.23 12.72
N GLY A 130 -1.57 -1.28 13.25
CA GLY A 130 -2.86 -1.20 13.94
C GLY A 130 -4.08 -1.02 13.03
N ILE A 131 -3.96 -1.41 11.76
CA ILE A 131 -4.98 -1.29 10.70
C ILE A 131 -6.18 -2.17 11.04
N ASP A 132 -5.94 -3.45 11.33
CA ASP A 132 -7.01 -4.40 11.62
C ASP A 132 -7.64 -4.12 12.98
N ARG A 133 -6.84 -3.69 13.96
CA ARG A 133 -7.36 -3.18 15.24
C ARG A 133 -8.34 -2.02 15.04
N ARG A 134 -8.08 -1.10 14.12
CA ARG A 134 -9.04 -0.02 13.80
C ARG A 134 -10.27 -0.55 13.07
N LYS A 135 -10.10 -1.47 12.12
CA LYS A 135 -11.22 -2.06 11.36
C LYS A 135 -12.24 -2.77 12.23
N GLN A 136 -11.82 -3.39 13.34
CA GLN A 136 -12.73 -4.02 14.31
C GLN A 136 -13.79 -3.06 14.87
N GLN A 137 -13.54 -1.75 14.87
CA GLN A 137 -14.49 -0.73 15.33
C GLN A 137 -15.61 -0.45 14.31
N GLY A 138 -15.50 -0.97 13.08
CA GLY A 138 -16.53 -0.82 12.04
C GLY A 138 -16.11 -1.42 10.70
N TYR A 139 -16.52 -2.66 10.43
CA TYR A 139 -16.13 -3.40 9.22
C TYR A 139 -16.46 -2.70 7.89
N ALA A 140 -17.60 -1.98 7.83
CA ALA A 140 -18.04 -1.25 6.64
C ALA A 140 -17.56 0.21 6.59
N ARG A 141 -16.70 0.63 7.52
CA ARG A 141 -16.21 2.02 7.63
C ARG A 141 -14.74 2.15 7.26
N TYR A 142 -13.96 1.09 7.45
CA TYR A 142 -12.52 1.14 7.36
C TYR A 142 -11.95 0.00 6.51
N LEU A 143 -10.88 0.30 5.78
CA LEU A 143 -10.05 -0.68 5.11
C LEU A 143 -9.29 -1.52 6.14
N GLY A 144 -9.10 -2.80 5.83
CA GLY A 144 -8.28 -3.72 6.63
C GLY A 144 -7.03 -4.13 5.86
N THR A 145 -6.13 -4.85 6.53
CA THR A 145 -4.94 -5.44 5.89
C THR A 145 -5.32 -6.31 4.69
N ARG A 146 -6.44 -7.02 4.77
CA ARG A 146 -6.99 -7.87 3.70
C ARG A 146 -7.53 -7.10 2.49
N ASP A 147 -7.70 -5.78 2.59
CA ASP A 147 -8.25 -4.94 1.52
C ASP A 147 -7.19 -4.13 0.79
N ILE A 148 -5.97 -4.12 1.29
CA ILE A 148 -4.89 -3.30 0.74
C ILE A 148 -3.64 -4.13 0.51
N LEU A 149 -2.85 -3.69 -0.46
CA LEU A 149 -1.47 -4.11 -0.62
C LEU A 149 -0.61 -2.86 -0.68
N GLY A 150 0.61 -2.90 -0.18
CA GLY A 150 1.45 -1.73 -0.19
C GLY A 150 2.91 -1.96 0.12
N ARG A 151 3.66 -0.89 -0.11
CA ARG A 151 5.09 -0.80 0.15
C ARG A 151 5.40 0.57 0.74
N ILE A 152 6.14 0.57 1.83
CA ILE A 152 6.72 1.75 2.45
C ILE A 152 8.23 1.61 2.38
N ASP A 153 8.90 2.59 1.79
CA ASP A 153 10.35 2.69 1.77
C ASP A 153 10.79 3.87 2.65
N VAL A 154 11.81 3.62 3.47
CA VAL A 154 12.56 4.64 4.19
C VAL A 154 14.06 4.35 4.14
N THR A 155 14.87 5.39 4.31
CA THR A 155 16.32 5.35 4.43
C THR A 155 16.73 6.02 5.73
N GLY A 156 17.69 5.44 6.44
CA GLY A 156 18.16 6.00 7.71
C GLY A 156 18.96 4.99 8.53
N ASP A 157 19.72 5.51 9.48
CA ASP A 157 20.57 4.76 10.40
C ASP A 157 19.79 4.23 11.63
N GLU A 158 20.51 3.74 12.64
CA GLU A 158 19.95 3.21 13.89
C GLU A 158 19.44 4.29 14.85
N GLU A 159 19.72 5.57 14.57
CA GLU A 159 19.14 6.69 15.33
C GLU A 159 17.71 6.96 14.84
N LEU A 160 17.51 6.92 13.52
CA LEU A 160 16.20 7.12 12.90
C LEU A 160 15.35 5.86 12.93
N PHE A 161 15.81 4.75 12.36
CA PHE A 161 14.99 3.55 12.19
C PHE A 161 15.69 2.35 12.80
N ARG A 162 15.63 2.24 14.12
CA ARG A 162 16.29 1.15 14.84
C ARG A 162 15.56 -0.17 14.65
N GLU A 163 16.27 -1.20 14.21
CA GLU A 163 15.71 -2.55 14.17
C GLU A 163 15.71 -3.18 15.56
N SER A 164 14.66 -3.95 15.88
CA SER A 164 14.63 -4.71 17.12
C SER A 164 15.70 -5.80 17.12
N THR A 165 16.28 -6.07 18.28
CA THR A 165 17.18 -7.22 18.46
C THR A 165 16.43 -8.55 18.37
N SER A 166 15.10 -8.54 18.55
CA SER A 166 14.22 -9.66 18.25
C SER A 166 13.78 -9.60 16.79
N ARG A 167 13.89 -10.72 16.07
CA ARG A 167 13.46 -10.82 14.68
C ARG A 167 11.95 -10.65 14.49
N ASP A 168 11.17 -10.78 15.56
CA ASP A 168 9.70 -10.83 15.50
C ASP A 168 9.03 -9.48 15.82
N GLN A 169 9.79 -8.38 15.84
CA GLN A 169 9.28 -7.10 16.37
C GLN A 169 9.42 -5.90 15.42
N GLY A 170 10.11 -6.04 14.28
CA GLY A 170 10.25 -4.96 13.29
C GLY A 170 11.13 -3.81 13.80
N LEU A 171 10.66 -2.56 13.61
CA LEU A 171 11.36 -1.37 14.09
C LEU A 171 10.97 -1.03 15.54
N ILE A 172 11.94 -0.56 16.32
CA ILE A 172 11.72 0.06 17.62
C ILE A 172 11.07 1.43 17.42
N GLU A 173 10.19 1.82 18.35
CA GLU A 173 9.50 3.12 18.35
C GLU A 173 10.45 4.29 18.63
N THR A 174 11.18 4.71 17.61
CA THR A 174 11.94 5.97 17.59
C THR A 174 11.03 7.16 17.22
N PRO A 175 11.44 8.40 17.48
CA PRO A 175 10.70 9.57 16.99
C PRO A 175 10.47 9.58 15.47
N ALA A 176 11.42 9.08 14.68
CA ALA A 176 11.25 9.01 13.22
C ALA A 176 10.28 7.91 12.81
N TYR A 177 10.29 6.76 13.50
CA TYR A 177 9.28 5.72 13.33
C TYR A 177 7.87 6.24 13.62
N LEU A 178 7.69 7.01 14.69
CA LEU A 178 6.38 7.61 15.01
C LEU A 178 5.89 8.56 13.91
N GLN A 179 6.78 9.37 13.34
CA GLN A 179 6.43 10.22 12.19
C GLN A 179 6.14 9.40 10.93
N LEU A 180 6.85 8.30 10.68
CA LEU A 180 6.56 7.37 9.59
C LEU A 180 5.15 6.82 9.74
N VAL A 181 4.81 6.30 10.93
CA VAL A 181 3.49 5.72 11.23
C VAL A 181 2.41 6.79 11.06
N GLU A 182 2.61 8.00 11.58
CA GLU A 182 1.66 9.10 11.43
C GLU A 182 1.48 9.51 9.96
N CYS A 183 2.57 9.64 9.19
CA CYS A 183 2.51 9.97 7.77
C CYS A 183 1.78 8.88 6.98
N PHE A 184 2.10 7.60 7.22
CA PHE A 184 1.38 6.48 6.65
C PHE A 184 -0.12 6.54 6.96
N TRP A 185 -0.49 6.80 8.21
CA TRP A 185 -1.88 6.85 8.64
C TRP A 185 -2.66 8.00 8.04
N GLU A 186 -2.18 9.24 8.21
CA GLU A 186 -2.91 10.45 7.85
C GLU A 186 -2.82 10.76 6.35
N LYS A 187 -1.68 10.47 5.73
CA LYS A 187 -1.39 10.89 4.35
C LYS A 187 -1.54 9.76 3.36
N SER A 188 -1.39 8.50 3.77
CA SER A 188 -1.58 7.35 2.88
C SER A 188 -2.91 6.63 3.13
N LEU A 189 -3.04 5.90 4.24
CA LEU A 189 -4.15 4.98 4.47
C LEU A 189 -5.51 5.69 4.50
N LYS A 190 -5.64 6.76 5.30
CA LYS A 190 -6.90 7.51 5.41
C LYS A 190 -7.30 8.20 4.10
N ARG A 191 -6.34 8.71 3.32
CA ARG A 191 -6.62 9.33 2.03
C ARG A 191 -7.17 8.31 1.02
N LEU A 192 -6.52 7.14 0.92
CA LEU A 192 -7.00 6.05 0.08
C LEU A 192 -8.38 5.57 0.55
N GLU A 193 -8.55 5.37 1.86
CA GLU A 193 -9.81 4.95 2.47
C GLU A 193 -10.96 5.94 2.20
N ASN A 194 -10.73 7.24 2.36
CA ASN A 194 -11.75 8.25 2.10
C ASN A 194 -12.26 8.18 0.67
N TYR A 195 -11.37 8.02 -0.31
CA TYR A 195 -11.77 7.81 -1.71
C TYR A 195 -12.52 6.48 -1.89
N VAL A 196 -11.96 5.37 -1.41
CA VAL A 196 -12.54 4.04 -1.64
C VAL A 196 -13.91 3.89 -0.97
N VAL A 197 -14.04 4.29 0.29
CA VAL A 197 -15.29 4.17 1.05
C VAL A 197 -16.32 5.22 0.58
N GLY A 198 -15.86 6.44 0.31
CA GLY A 198 -16.70 7.55 -0.12
C GLY A 198 -17.18 7.45 -1.58
N VAL A 199 -16.41 6.81 -2.45
CA VAL A 199 -16.68 6.79 -3.90
C VAL A 199 -16.94 5.37 -4.38
N THR A 200 -15.96 4.47 -4.24
CA THR A 200 -16.00 3.11 -4.80
C THR A 200 -17.06 2.24 -4.14
N TRP A 201 -17.13 2.21 -2.81
CA TRP A 201 -18.09 1.37 -2.08
C TRP A 201 -19.54 1.82 -2.21
N GLN A 202 -19.78 3.06 -2.64
CA GLN A 202 -21.13 3.57 -2.90
C GLN A 202 -21.76 2.97 -4.17
N ASP A 203 -20.97 2.31 -5.03
CA ASP A 203 -21.48 1.50 -6.14
C ASP A 203 -21.04 0.04 -5.98
N ALA A 204 -21.92 -0.79 -5.41
CA ALA A 204 -21.64 -2.19 -5.14
C ALA A 204 -21.21 -3.00 -6.38
N LEU A 205 -21.66 -2.60 -7.58
CA LEU A 205 -21.30 -3.26 -8.84
C LEU A 205 -19.92 -2.86 -9.36
N ASP A 206 -19.36 -1.75 -8.88
CA ASP A 206 -18.01 -1.29 -9.25
C ASP A 206 -16.90 -2.17 -8.65
N SER A 207 -17.17 -2.85 -7.54
CA SER A 207 -16.23 -3.77 -6.87
C SER A 207 -15.73 -4.93 -7.77
N ALA A 208 -16.47 -5.23 -8.85
CA ALA A 208 -16.16 -6.26 -9.83
C ALA A 208 -15.55 -5.72 -11.14
N GLN A 209 -15.45 -4.39 -11.29
CA GLN A 209 -14.93 -3.73 -12.51
C GLN A 209 -13.45 -3.38 -12.37
N ASP A 210 -12.75 -3.38 -13.50
CA ASP A 210 -11.36 -2.95 -13.64
C ASP A 210 -11.19 -1.68 -14.49
N ASP A 211 -12.29 -1.02 -14.88
CA ASP A 211 -12.30 0.31 -15.53
C ASP A 211 -13.09 1.37 -14.74
N ILE A 212 -13.01 2.64 -15.13
CA ILE A 212 -13.71 3.76 -14.47
C ILE A 212 -15.12 4.01 -15.03
N SER A 213 -15.65 3.14 -15.89
CA SER A 213 -16.86 3.41 -16.68
C SER A 213 -18.07 3.76 -15.81
N ARG A 214 -18.17 3.15 -14.63
CA ARG A 214 -19.26 3.37 -13.65
C ARG A 214 -19.08 4.64 -12.81
N LEU A 215 -17.85 5.13 -12.69
CA LEU A 215 -17.49 6.34 -11.96
C LEU A 215 -17.56 7.60 -12.83
N ALA A 216 -17.75 7.46 -14.15
CA ALA A 216 -17.87 8.58 -15.07
C ALA A 216 -19.23 9.32 -15.01
N GLY A 217 -20.22 8.79 -14.29
CA GLY A 217 -21.53 9.43 -14.14
C GLY A 217 -21.54 10.60 -13.16
N ASP A 218 -22.47 11.56 -13.37
CA ASP A 218 -22.55 12.82 -12.61
C ASP A 218 -22.54 12.66 -11.08
N LYS A 219 -23.21 11.60 -10.56
CA LYS A 219 -23.24 11.32 -9.12
C LYS A 219 -21.89 10.89 -8.54
N ALA A 220 -21.08 10.16 -9.31
CA ALA A 220 -19.76 9.73 -8.86
C ALA A 220 -18.75 10.88 -8.91
N ARG A 221 -18.81 11.70 -9.96
CA ARG A 221 -18.02 12.94 -10.05
C ARG A 221 -18.32 13.92 -8.92
N ALA A 222 -19.59 14.08 -8.55
CA ALA A 222 -19.97 14.93 -7.42
C ALA A 222 -19.31 14.48 -6.11
N ARG A 223 -19.28 13.17 -5.84
CA ARG A 223 -18.61 12.62 -4.64
C ARG A 223 -17.10 12.85 -4.64
N ILE A 224 -16.46 12.79 -5.81
CA ILE A 224 -15.02 13.08 -5.94
C ILE A 224 -14.72 14.54 -5.63
N ILE A 225 -15.60 15.47 -6.04
CA ILE A 225 -15.45 16.92 -5.79
C ILE A 225 -15.68 17.26 -4.30
N GLU A 226 -16.48 16.47 -3.59
CA GLU A 226 -16.80 16.67 -2.17
C GLU A 226 -15.74 16.10 -1.20
N LEU A 227 -14.73 15.37 -1.70
CA LEU A 227 -13.59 14.84 -0.92
C LEU A 227 -12.55 15.92 -0.63
#